data_AF-A0A1M6XQP9-F1
#
_entry.id   AF-A0A1M6XQP9-F1
#
_cell.length_a   1.000
_cell.length_b   1.000
_cell.length_c   1.000
_cell.angle_alpha   90.00
_cell.angle_beta   90.00
_cell.angle_gamma   90.00
#
_symmetry.space_group_name_H-M   'P 1'
#
loop_
_entity.id
_entity.type
_entity.pdbx_description
1 polymer ?
#
loop_
_entity_poly.entity_id
_entity_poly.type
_entity_poly.pdbx_seq_one_letter_code
_entity_poly.pdbx_strand_id
1 'polypeptide(L)' 'VEGYHRQIRKVTKNKGVFPSDTALEKLVYLAYRNISEKWTMPLANWALISQQIAIKFGDRYEIM' A
#
# COMPACT_ATOMS: atom_id res chain seq x y z
N VAL A 1 5.77 4.09 -1.00
CA VAL A 1 5.05 4.93 -1.99
C VAL A 1 5.55 4.66 -3.41
N GLU A 2 6.80 4.96 -3.74
CA GLU A 2 7.24 4.94 -5.15
C GLU A 2 7.29 3.54 -5.80
N GLY A 3 7.50 2.49 -5.01
CA GLY A 3 7.36 1.10 -5.48
C GLY A 3 5.94 0.78 -5.97
N TYR A 4 4.92 1.30 -5.28
CA TYR A 4 3.51 1.14 -5.70
C TYR A 4 3.25 1.91 -6.99
N HIS A 5 3.63 3.19 -7.07
CA HIS A 5 3.47 4.00 -8.27
C HIS A 5 4.13 3.37 -9.50
N ARG A 6 5.33 2.79 -9.35
CA ARG A 6 6.00 2.07 -10.43
C ARG A 6 5.17 0.88 -10.94
N GLN A 7 4.54 0.11 -10.05
CA GLN A 7 3.69 -1.02 -10.46
C GLN A 7 2.42 -0.53 -11.17
N ILE A 8 1.79 0.55 -10.67
CA ILE A 8 0.64 1.16 -11.34
C ILE A 8 1.01 1.65 -12.74
N ARG A 9 2.10 2.41 -12.90
CA ARG A 9 2.61 2.82 -14.21
C ARG A 9 2.91 1.63 -15.12
N LYS A 10 3.43 0.52 -14.58
CA LYS A 10 3.71 -0.70 -15.36
C LYS A 10 2.44 -1.34 -15.94
N VAL A 11 1.31 -1.32 -15.22
CA VAL A 11 0.05 -1.91 -15.70
C VAL A 11 -0.75 -0.96 -16.58
N THR A 12 -0.53 0.35 -16.46
CA THR A 12 -1.23 1.37 -17.27
C THR A 12 -0.46 1.78 -18.53
N LYS A 13 0.87 1.68 -18.58
CA LYS A 13 1.71 2.20 -19.70
C LYS A 13 1.33 1.74 -21.11
N ASN A 14 0.74 0.56 -21.24
CA ASN A 14 0.37 -0.03 -22.54
C ASN A 14 -1.14 0.04 -22.81
N LYS A 15 -1.93 0.59 -21.87
CA LYS A 15 -3.35 0.85 -22.11
C LYS A 15 -3.47 2.25 -22.71
N GLY A 16 -4.15 2.34 -23.84
CA GLY A 16 -4.58 3.61 -24.44
C GLY A 16 -5.68 4.25 -23.60
N VAL A 17 -6.69 4.83 -24.27
CA VAL A 17 -7.82 5.45 -23.56
C VAL A 17 -8.68 4.38 -22.87
N PHE A 18 -9.05 4.65 -21.62
CA PHE A 18 -10.01 3.82 -20.89
C PHE A 18 -11.44 4.18 -21.34
N PRO A 19 -12.33 3.18 -21.52
CA PRO A 19 -13.71 3.42 -21.98
C PRO A 19 -14.59 4.11 -20.93
N SER A 20 -14.20 4.07 -19.65
CA SER A 20 -14.83 4.79 -18.55
C SER A 20 -13.89 4.85 -17.34
N ASP A 21 -14.17 5.77 -16.41
CA ASP A 21 -13.42 5.90 -15.14
C ASP A 21 -13.49 4.62 -14.31
N THR A 22 -14.65 3.95 -14.29
CA THR A 22 -14.82 2.66 -13.60
C THR A 22 -13.90 1.57 -14.16
N ALA A 23 -13.61 1.58 -15.46
CA ALA A 23 -12.67 0.64 -16.07
C ALA A 23 -11.23 0.89 -15.60
N LEU A 24 -10.86 2.15 -15.39
CA LEU A 24 -9.57 2.53 -14.80
C LEU A 24 -9.50 2.12 -13.32
N GLU A 25 -10.52 2.44 -12.53
CA GLU A 25 -10.61 2.09 -11.10
C GLU A 25 -10.49 0.58 -10.88
N LYS A 26 -11.22 -0.22 -11.66
CA LYS A 26 -11.14 -1.70 -11.59
C LYS A 26 -9.73 -2.21 -11.86
N LEU A 27 -9.03 -1.63 -12.83
CA LEU A 27 -7.64 -2.02 -13.12
C LEU A 27 -6.72 -1.68 -11.94
N VAL A 28 -6.84 -0.48 -11.39
CA VAL A 28 -6.03 -0.04 -10.23
C VAL A 28 -6.32 -0.92 -9.02
N TYR A 29 -7.58 -1.28 -8.78
CA TYR A 29 -7.98 -2.19 -7.70
C TYR A 29 -7.36 -3.58 -7.87
N LEU A 30 -7.43 -4.16 -9.07
CA LEU A 30 -6.81 -5.46 -9.35
C LEU A 30 -5.29 -5.41 -9.20
N ALA A 31 -4.66 -4.33 -9.65
CA ALA A 31 -3.23 -4.13 -9.46
C ALA A 31 -2.87 -4.01 -7.97
N TYR A 32 -3.66 -3.25 -7.19
CA TYR A 32 -3.51 -3.15 -5.74
C TYR A 32 -3.58 -4.52 -5.08
N ARG A 33 -4.59 -5.34 -5.38
CA ARG A 33 -4.72 -6.70 -4.82
C ARG A 33 -3.47 -7.55 -5.05
N ASN A 34 -2.98 -7.59 -6.29
CA ASN A 34 -1.78 -8.35 -6.63
C ASN A 34 -0.51 -7.81 -5.95
N ILE A 35 -0.44 -6.51 -5.68
CA ILE A 35 0.68 -5.89 -4.97
C ILE A 35 0.59 -6.20 -3.47
N SER A 36 -0.59 -6.05 -2.87
CA SER A 36 -0.81 -6.26 -1.43
C SER A 36 -0.58 -7.71 -1.03
N GLU A 37 -0.90 -8.67 -1.90
CA GLU A 37 -0.61 -10.09 -1.67
C GLU A 37 0.90 -10.37 -1.47
N LYS A 38 1.77 -9.51 -1.98
CA LYS A 38 3.23 -9.64 -1.84
C LYS A 38 3.79 -8.90 -0.63
N TRP A 39 2.98 -8.10 0.08
CA TRP A 39 3.39 -7.36 1.27
C TRP A 39 3.29 -8.25 2.52
N THR A 40 4.01 -9.36 2.50
CA THR A 40 4.02 -10.34 3.59
C THR A 40 5.18 -10.13 4.57
N MET A 41 6.20 -9.36 4.18
CA MET A 41 7.36 -9.15 5.04
C MET A 41 7.01 -8.24 6.23
N PRO A 42 7.34 -8.64 7.47
CA PRO A 42 7.14 -7.80 8.63
C PRO A 42 8.02 -6.54 8.55
N LEU A 43 7.54 -5.47 9.17
CA LEU A 43 8.31 -4.23 9.30
C LEU A 43 9.55 -4.48 10.18
N ALA A 44 10.72 -4.12 9.65
CA ALA A 44 11.96 -4.20 10.40
C ALA A 44 11.89 -3.32 11.65
N ASN A 45 12.34 -3.86 12.79
CA ASN A 45 12.37 -3.17 14.09
C ASN A 45 11.00 -2.70 14.61
N TRP A 46 9.90 -3.35 14.18
CA TRP A 46 8.55 -2.94 14.56
C TRP A 46 8.34 -2.84 16.08
N ALA A 47 8.89 -3.78 16.87
CA ALA A 47 8.77 -3.77 18.32
C ALA A 47 9.39 -2.54 19.01
N LEU A 48 10.49 -2.00 18.46
CA LEU A 48 11.09 -0.77 18.99
C LEU A 48 10.28 0.46 18.58
N ILE A 49 9.82 0.49 17.32
CA ILE A 49 9.00 1.58 16.78
C ILE A 49 7.67 1.66 17.54
N SER A 50 7.02 0.53 17.82
CA SER A 50 5.75 0.50 18.56
C SER A 50 5.90 1.08 19.97
N GLN A 51 7.00 0.76 20.67
CA GLN A 51 7.31 1.36 21.97
C GLN A 51 7.46 2.88 21.90
N GLN A 52 8.19 3.38 20.91
CA GLN A 52 8.35 4.83 20.71
C GLN A 52 7.02 5.52 20.39
N ILE A 53 6.15 4.87 19.59
CA ILE A 53 4.81 5.36 19.29
C ILE A 53 3.96 5.40 20.56
N ALA A 54 3.97 4.35 21.38
CA ALA A 54 3.21 4.32 22.64
C ALA A 54 3.63 5.45 23.60
N ILE A 55 4.92 5.71 23.75
CA ILE A 55 5.41 6.83 24.56
C ILE A 55 4.93 8.18 24.00
N LYS A 56 4.99 8.35 22.67
CA LYS A 56 4.63 9.62 22.02
C LYS A 56 3.13 9.91 22.03
N PHE A 57 2.30 8.87 21.94
CA PHE A 57 0.86 9.01 21.75
C PHE A 57 0.04 8.61 22.99
N GLY A 58 0.68 8.05 24.02
CA GLY A 58 0.08 7.69 25.31
C GLY A 58 -1.14 6.79 25.11
N ASP A 59 -2.24 7.18 25.75
CA ASP A 59 -3.51 6.43 25.76
C ASP A 59 -4.17 6.27 24.37
N ARG A 60 -3.67 6.95 23.33
CA ARG A 60 -4.15 6.79 21.95
C ARG A 60 -3.55 5.59 21.22
N TYR A 61 -2.50 4.98 21.78
CA TYR A 61 -1.86 3.81 21.18
C TYR A 61 -1.34 2.86 22.26
N GLU A 62 -1.99 1.70 22.36
CA GLU A 62 -1.60 0.62 23.24
C GLU A 62 -0.78 -0.43 22.48
N ILE A 63 0.31 -0.90 23.08
CA ILE A 63 1.11 -1.99 22.51
C ILE A 63 0.39 -3.29 22.85
N MET A 64 -0.26 -3.89 21.85
CA MET A 64 -0.83 -5.25 21.94
C MET A 64 0.25 -6.33 22.05
#